data_AF-A4JWA5-F1
#
_entry.id   AF-A4JWA5-F1
#
_cell.length_a   1.000
_cell.length_b   1.000
_cell.length_c   1.000
_cell.angle_alpha   90.00
_cell.angle_beta   90.00
_cell.angle_gamma   90.00
#
_symmetry.space_group_name_H-M   'P 1'
#
loop_
_entity.id
_entity.type
_entity.pdbx_description
1 polymer ?
#
loop_
_entity_poly.entity_id
_entity_poly.type
_entity_poly.pdbx_seq_one_letter_code
_entity_poly.pdbx_strand_id
1 'polypeptide(L)' 'MKASDLSHSLAVLGWSQAEFARRLGVDPTTVSRWVSGRSKFPKWVGEYLRLAVLVKTALE' A
#
# COMPACT_ATOMS: atom_id res chain seq x y z
N MET A 1 -9.99 -2.19 -4.40
CA MET A 1 -8.89 -2.67 -3.53
C MET A 1 -9.40 -2.77 -2.10
N LYS A 2 -9.27 -3.94 -1.48
CA LYS A 2 -9.57 -4.25 -0.08
C LYS A 2 -8.27 -4.22 0.75
N ALA A 3 -8.38 -4.34 2.07
CA ALA A 3 -7.22 -4.37 2.96
C ALA A 3 -6.26 -5.54 2.65
N SER A 4 -6.81 -6.71 2.29
CA SER A 4 -6.05 -7.87 1.78
C SER A 4 -5.20 -7.54 0.56
N ASP A 5 -5.77 -6.74 -0.35
CA ASP A 5 -5.13 -6.37 -1.62
C ASP A 5 -4.00 -5.35 -1.39
N LEU A 6 -4.09 -4.54 -0.32
CA LEU A 6 -3.05 -3.59 0.07
C LEU A 6 -1.79 -4.34 0.52
N SER A 7 -1.91 -5.27 1.47
CA SER A 7 -0.77 -6.09 1.93
C SER A 7 -0.12 -6.88 0.79
N HIS A 8 -0.94 -7.43 -0.11
CA HIS A 8 -0.44 -8.14 -1.28
C HIS A 8 0.36 -7.22 -2.21
N SER A 9 -0.17 -6.02 -2.52
CA SER A 9 0.51 -5.04 -3.37
C SER A 9 1.87 -4.62 -2.78
N LEU A 10 1.93 -4.41 -1.45
CA LEU A 10 3.18 -4.10 -0.77
C LEU A 10 4.21 -5.23 -0.88
N ALA A 11 3.76 -6.49 -0.74
CA ALA A 11 4.63 -7.65 -0.90
C ALA A 11 5.18 -7.75 -2.33
N VAL A 12 4.33 -7.56 -3.35
CA VAL A 12 4.76 -7.50 -4.76
C VAL A 12 5.81 -6.42 -4.97
N LEU A 13 5.63 -5.25 -4.35
CA LEU A 13 6.58 -4.13 -4.45
C LEU A 13 7.84 -4.31 -3.59
N GLY A 14 7.90 -5.32 -2.72
CA GLY A 14 8.99 -5.49 -1.76
C GLY A 14 9.01 -4.43 -0.66
N TRP A 15 7.88 -3.78 -0.37
CA TRP A 15 7.77 -2.73 0.63
C TRP A 15 7.21 -3.27 1.94
N SER A 16 7.78 -2.83 3.06
CA SER A 16 7.15 -3.01 4.38
C SER A 16 6.06 -1.96 4.61
N GLN A 17 5.17 -2.18 5.58
CA GLN A 17 4.17 -1.18 5.97
C GLN A 17 4.83 0.15 6.42
N ALA A 18 5.97 0.07 7.11
CA ALA A 18 6.72 1.24 7.57
C ALA A 18 7.37 2.00 6.40
N GLU A 19 7.91 1.29 5.42
CA GLU A 19 8.44 1.91 4.20
C GLU A 19 7.34 2.59 3.39
N PHE A 20 6.20 1.93 3.26
CA PHE A 20 5.04 2.53 2.60
C PHE A 20 4.53 3.78 3.32
N ALA A 21 4.48 3.74 4.66
CA ALA A 21 4.10 4.89 5.48
C ALA A 21 5.05 6.08 5.26
N ARG A 22 6.37 5.83 5.23
CA ARG A 22 7.38 6.86 4.91
C ARG A 22 7.17 7.47 3.53
N ARG A 23 6.94 6.65 2.51
CA ARG A 23 6.69 7.12 1.13
C ARG A 23 5.46 8.02 1.02
N LEU A 24 4.42 7.74 1.81
CA LEU A 24 3.20 8.55 1.84
C LEU A 24 3.26 9.74 2.81
N GLY A 25 4.29 9.84 3.65
CA GLY A 25 4.37 10.85 4.70
C GLY A 25 3.30 10.68 5.79
N VAL A 26 2.88 9.44 6.09
CA VAL A 26 1.90 9.13 7.14
C VAL A 26 2.53 8.31 8.26
N ASP A 27 1.88 8.30 9.42
CA ASP A 27 2.33 7.48 10.54
C ASP A 27 2.19 5.96 10.25
N PRO A 28 3.16 5.10 10.62
CA PRO A 28 3.08 3.65 10.41
C PRO A 28 1.83 3.00 11.01
N THR A 29 1.32 3.51 12.13
CA THR A 29 0.07 3.01 12.73
C THR A 29 -1.14 3.28 11.86
N THR A 30 -1.11 4.32 11.01
CA THR A 30 -2.16 4.62 10.04
C THR A 30 -2.23 3.50 8.98
N VAL A 31 -1.08 3.13 8.41
CA VAL A 31 -1.00 2.00 7.46
C VAL A 31 -1.39 0.68 8.12
N SER A 32 -0.96 0.44 9.36
CA SER A 32 -1.35 -0.76 10.12
C SER A 32 -2.87 -0.86 10.32
N ARG A 33 -3.55 0.24 10.60
CA ARG A 33 -5.03 0.30 10.70
C ARG A 33 -5.71 0.05 9.35
N TRP A 34 -5.11 0.46 8.24
CA TRP A 34 -5.64 0.16 6.90
C TRP A 34 -5.52 -1.34 6.57
N VAL A 35 -4.36 -1.93 6.82
CA VAL A 35 -4.09 -3.36 6.59
C VAL A 35 -5.00 -4.25 7.44
N SER A 36 -5.21 -3.88 8.70
CA SER A 36 -6.08 -4.64 9.62
C SER A 36 -7.57 -4.38 9.41
N GLY A 37 -7.95 -3.51 8.47
CA GLY A 37 -9.35 -3.13 8.21
C GLY A 37 -10.01 -2.30 9.31
N ARG A 38 -9.25 -1.87 10.34
CA ARG A 38 -9.74 -1.00 11.42
C ARG A 38 -10.10 0.41 10.94
N SER A 39 -9.55 0.83 9.81
CA SER A 39 -9.95 2.07 9.13
C SER A 39 -9.83 1.92 7.63
N LYS A 40 -10.62 2.70 6.89
CA LYS A 40 -10.52 2.76 5.42
C LYS A 40 -9.35 3.67 5.03
N PHE A 41 -8.61 3.27 4.00
CA PHE A 41 -7.63 4.14 3.36
C PHE A 41 -8.30 5.05 2.32
N PRO A 42 -7.73 6.24 2.02
CA PRO A 42 -8.20 7.09 0.93
C PRO A 42 -8.19 6.39 -0.43
N LYS A 43 -9.17 6.66 -1.31
CA LYS A 43 -9.29 5.98 -2.61
C LYS A 43 -8.00 6.06 -3.46
N TRP A 44 -7.31 7.19 -3.43
CA TRP A 44 -6.07 7.40 -4.20
C TRP A 44 -4.94 6.44 -3.78
N VAL A 45 -4.93 5.95 -2.54
CA VAL A 45 -3.93 4.97 -2.06
C VAL A 45 -4.02 3.67 -2.87
N GLY A 46 -5.24 3.24 -3.21
CA GLY A 46 -5.43 2.06 -4.04
C GLY A 46 -4.98 2.26 -5.47
N GLU A 47 -5.23 3.44 -6.04
CA GLU A 47 -4.79 3.75 -7.40
C GLU A 47 -3.27 3.89 -7.47
N TYR A 48 -2.65 4.51 -6.47
CA TYR A 48 -1.20 4.60 -6.34
C TYR A 48 -0.54 3.21 -6.32
N LEU A 49 -1.03 2.29 -5.48
CA LEU A 49 -0.47 0.94 -5.42
C LEU A 49 -0.70 0.16 -6.71
N ARG A 50 -1.85 0.32 -7.36
CA ARG A 50 -2.14 -0.28 -8.67
C ARG A 50 -1.10 0.17 -9.71
N LEU A 51 -0.84 1.48 -9.79
CA LEU A 51 0.14 2.04 -10.73
C LEU A 51 1.57 1.60 -10.38
N ALA A 52 1.94 1.61 -9.11
CA ALA A 52 3.27 1.18 -8.67
C ALA A 52 3.55 -0.29 -9.04
N VAL A 53 2.57 -1.18 -8.82
CA VAL A 53 2.68 -2.59 -9.22
C VAL A 53 2.81 -2.71 -10.73
N LEU A 54 1.96 -2.01 -11.49
CA LEU A 54 2.01 -2.05 -12.96
C LEU A 54 3.35 -1.58 -13.51
N VAL A 55 3.92 -0.49 -12.97
CA VAL A 55 5.24 0.00 -13.36
C VAL A 55 6.33 -1.01 -13.03
N LYS A 56 6.32 -1.61 -11.83
CA LYS A 56 7.29 -2.65 -11.47
C LYS A 56 7.23 -3.82 -12.45
N THR A 57 6.04 -4.36 -12.68
CA THR A 57 5.84 -5.51 -13.59
C THR A 57 6.21 -5.19 -15.04
N ALA A 58 6.08 -3.95 -15.49
CA ALA A 58 6.48 -3.56 -16.84
C ALA A 58 8.00 -3.35 -17.02
N LEU A 59 8.74 -3.21 -15.92
CA LEU A 59 10.18 -2.95 -15.91
C LEU A 59 11.02 -4.19 -15.57
N GLU A 60 10.38 -5.25 -15.07
CA GLU A 60 10.98 -6.59 -14.87
C GLU A 60 10.82 -7.46 -16.12
#